data_AF-A0A2V8J4C8-F1
#
_entry.id   AF-A0A2V8J4C8-F1
#
_cell.length_a   1.000
_cell.length_b   1.000
_cell.length_c   1.000
_cell.angle_alpha   90.00
_cell.angle_beta   90.00
_cell.angle_gamma   90.00
#
_symmetry.space_group_name_H-M   'P 1'
#
loop_
_entity.id
_entity.type
_entity.pdbx_description
1 polymer ?
#
loop_
_entity_poly.entity_id
_entity_poly.type
_entity_poly.pdbx_seq_one_letter_code
_entity_poly.pdbx_strand_id
1 'polypeptide(L)'
;MKGHSGTSDETGCRDGLWEHVYHPERLTVFHPCLTITGTIVDASSGRRHDGVRKEKDGDTHGWLDVDPEYKHLLSAGNESDEEGNLVFEIVCNWSPSQPSAISACSSDYSNAVKLPPVGTHVAITGTYVQDENHARWMEIHPVSKIAIVP
;
A
#
# COMPACT_ATOMS: atom_id res chain seq x y z
N MET A 1 20.45 1.25 32.40
CA MET A 1 20.24 -0.04 31.71
C MET A 1 18.80 -0.45 31.89
N LYS A 2 17.99 -0.41 30.82
CA LYS A 2 16.82 -1.28 30.60
C LYS A 2 16.65 -1.38 29.09
N GLY A 3 17.18 -2.45 28.52
CA GLY A 3 17.01 -2.78 27.12
C GLY A 3 15.56 -3.14 26.84
N HIS A 4 15.02 -2.63 25.74
CA HIS A 4 13.86 -3.23 25.11
C HIS A 4 14.38 -4.15 24.02
N SER A 5 14.14 -5.44 24.24
CA SER A 5 14.49 -6.53 23.34
C SER A 5 13.80 -6.30 22.01
N GLY A 6 14.56 -6.08 20.94
CA GLY A 6 14.04 -6.14 19.58
C GLY A 6 13.56 -7.55 19.30
N THR A 7 12.30 -7.69 18.92
CA THR A 7 11.73 -8.94 18.39
C THR A 7 11.79 -8.87 16.87
N SER A 8 12.42 -9.87 16.28
CA SER A 8 12.88 -9.98 14.89
C SER A 8 11.77 -10.27 13.87
N ASP A 9 10.63 -9.59 13.94
CA ASP A 9 9.51 -9.75 12.98
C ASP A 9 9.09 -8.42 12.30
N GLU A 10 9.77 -7.32 12.59
CA GLU A 10 9.56 -6.02 11.93
C GLU A 10 10.62 -5.70 10.86
N THR A 11 11.41 -6.70 10.51
CA THR A 11 12.44 -6.60 9.47
C THR A 11 11.77 -6.67 8.09
N GLY A 12 11.06 -5.62 7.72
CA GLY A 12 10.38 -5.54 6.43
C GLY A 12 9.54 -4.29 6.23
N CYS A 13 8.73 -3.88 7.22
CA CYS A 13 7.88 -2.68 7.12
C CYS A 13 8.47 -1.42 7.80
N ARG A 14 9.71 -1.48 8.29
CA ARG A 14 10.41 -0.38 9.00
C ARG A 14 11.73 0.03 8.31
N ASP A 15 11.76 -0.12 7.01
CA ASP A 15 12.88 0.12 6.09
C ASP A 15 12.98 1.57 5.59
N GLY A 16 12.40 2.53 6.31
CA GLY A 16 12.41 3.95 5.95
C GLY A 16 11.32 4.36 4.96
N LEU A 17 10.44 3.43 4.53
CA LEU A 17 9.35 3.75 3.58
C LEU A 17 8.43 4.88 4.04
N TRP A 18 8.23 5.04 5.35
CA TRP A 18 7.45 6.14 5.91
C TRP A 18 8.03 7.54 5.65
N GLU A 19 9.32 7.65 5.35
CA GLU A 19 9.94 8.92 4.91
C GLU A 19 9.49 9.33 3.51
N HIS A 20 8.93 8.38 2.75
CA HIS A 20 8.46 8.55 1.38
C HIS A 20 6.93 8.63 1.26
N VAL A 21 6.22 8.53 2.38
CA VAL A 21 4.77 8.75 2.43
C VAL A 21 4.52 10.26 2.41
N TYR A 22 3.87 10.75 1.35
CA TYR A 22 3.39 12.14 1.32
C TYR A 22 2.22 12.28 2.30
N HIS A 23 2.16 13.32 3.15
CA HIS A 23 1.12 13.51 4.18
C HIS A 23 0.86 12.30 5.11
N PRO A 24 1.88 11.80 5.84
CA PRO A 24 1.73 10.63 6.73
C PRO A 24 0.76 10.89 7.89
N GLU A 25 0.53 12.15 8.26
CA GLU A 25 -0.41 12.54 9.32
C GLU A 25 -1.88 12.20 9.04
N ARG A 26 -2.23 11.90 7.77
CA ARG A 26 -3.58 11.45 7.41
C ARG A 26 -3.84 9.97 7.73
N LEU A 27 -2.78 9.20 8.01
CA LEU A 27 -2.85 7.75 8.12
C LEU A 27 -2.93 7.31 9.59
N THR A 28 -4.04 6.67 9.96
CA THR A 28 -4.15 6.00 11.26
C THR A 28 -3.58 4.59 11.15
N VAL A 29 -2.48 4.30 11.85
CA VAL A 29 -1.84 2.97 11.84
C VAL A 29 -2.59 1.99 12.73
N PHE A 30 -3.06 0.88 12.16
CA PHE A 30 -3.70 -0.22 12.89
C PHE A 30 -2.73 -1.39 13.13
N HIS A 31 -1.95 -1.77 12.12
CA HIS A 31 -0.88 -2.77 12.27
C HIS A 31 0.40 -2.29 11.59
N PRO A 32 1.54 -2.21 12.33
CA PRO A 32 2.78 -1.66 11.79
C PRO A 32 3.37 -2.49 10.65
N CYS A 33 3.11 -3.81 10.66
CA CYS A 33 3.51 -4.73 9.61
C CYS A 33 2.50 -5.89 9.57
N LEU A 34 1.79 -6.02 8.46
CA LEU A 34 0.79 -7.06 8.22
C LEU A 34 1.01 -7.64 6.82
N THR A 35 0.80 -8.96 6.67
CA THR A 35 0.78 -9.61 5.36
C THR A 35 -0.62 -10.11 5.07
N ILE A 36 -1.17 -9.73 3.92
CA ILE A 36 -2.52 -10.08 3.46
C ILE A 36 -2.39 -10.78 2.10
N THR A 37 -3.16 -11.84 1.89
CA THR A 37 -3.25 -12.50 0.60
C THR A 37 -4.55 -12.16 -0.14
N GLY A 38 -4.49 -12.23 -1.46
CA GLY A 38 -5.61 -11.95 -2.35
C GLY A 38 -5.17 -11.85 -3.80
N THR A 39 -6.11 -11.52 -4.67
CA THR A 39 -5.89 -11.42 -6.12
C THR A 39 -5.82 -9.95 -6.53
N ILE A 40 -4.80 -9.57 -7.31
CA ILE A 40 -4.70 -8.21 -7.87
C ILE A 40 -5.83 -8.02 -8.88
N VAL A 41 -6.62 -6.96 -8.73
CA VAL A 41 -7.68 -6.57 -9.67
C VAL A 41 -7.38 -5.20 -10.29
N ASP A 42 -7.99 -4.91 -11.43
CA ASP A 42 -7.73 -3.67 -12.18
C ASP A 42 -8.45 -2.46 -11.55
N ALA A 43 -7.71 -1.65 -10.80
CA ALA A 43 -8.16 -0.39 -10.22
C ALA A 43 -8.23 0.77 -11.24
N SER A 44 -7.77 0.56 -12.47
CA SER A 44 -7.67 1.61 -13.50
C SER A 44 -8.88 1.65 -14.45
N SER A 45 -9.84 0.73 -14.31
CA SER A 45 -10.98 0.57 -15.22
C SER A 45 -10.55 0.36 -16.68
N GLY A 46 -9.53 -0.46 -16.91
CA GLY A 46 -8.96 -0.76 -18.23
C GLY A 46 -8.10 0.34 -18.83
N ARG A 47 -7.83 1.43 -18.10
CA ARG A 47 -7.06 2.57 -18.62
C ARG A 47 -5.55 2.34 -18.59
N ARG A 48 -5.06 1.35 -17.83
CA ARG A 48 -3.63 1.08 -17.69
C ARG A 48 -3.32 -0.41 -17.73
N HIS A 49 -2.21 -0.75 -18.37
CA HIS A 49 -1.76 -2.13 -18.52
C HIS A 49 -1.25 -2.75 -17.20
N ASP A 50 -0.78 -1.91 -16.27
CA ASP A 50 -0.29 -2.31 -14.95
C ASP A 50 -1.43 -2.43 -13.92
N GLY A 51 -2.67 -2.09 -14.28
CA GLY A 51 -3.87 -2.35 -13.47
C GLY A 51 -4.05 -1.47 -12.23
N VAL A 52 -3.17 -0.50 -12.00
CA VAL A 52 -3.21 0.40 -10.83
C VAL A 52 -3.49 1.82 -11.29
N ARG A 53 -4.09 2.68 -10.45
CA ARG A 53 -4.07 4.13 -10.71
C ARG A 53 -2.69 4.68 -10.36
N LYS A 54 -2.34 5.80 -11.01
CA LYS A 54 -1.07 6.51 -10.74
C LYS A 54 -1.43 7.81 -10.08
N GLU A 55 -1.23 7.87 -8.77
CA GLU A 55 -1.57 9.04 -7.99
C GLU A 55 -0.55 10.15 -8.23
N LYS A 56 -0.96 11.39 -7.96
CA LYS A 56 -0.15 12.56 -8.35
C LYS A 56 1.10 12.72 -7.50
N ASP A 57 1.12 12.13 -6.31
CA ASP A 57 2.27 12.02 -5.41
C ASP A 57 3.29 10.97 -5.83
N GLY A 58 2.99 10.17 -6.86
CA GLY A 58 3.90 9.17 -7.41
C GLY A 58 3.62 7.75 -6.90
N ASP A 59 2.64 7.59 -6.03
CA ASP A 59 2.28 6.29 -5.45
C ASP A 59 1.38 5.51 -6.42
N THR A 60 1.36 4.18 -6.24
CA THR A 60 0.32 3.34 -6.85
C THR A 60 -0.96 3.48 -6.05
N HIS A 61 -2.11 3.44 -6.73
CA HIS A 61 -3.36 3.04 -6.09
C HIS A 61 -3.81 1.72 -6.70
N GLY A 62 -3.47 0.62 -6.05
CA GLY A 62 -3.81 -0.73 -6.49
C GLY A 62 -4.93 -1.36 -5.68
N TRP A 63 -5.61 -2.34 -6.29
CA TRP A 63 -6.68 -3.10 -5.64
C TRP A 63 -6.30 -4.56 -5.45
N LEU A 64 -6.53 -5.03 -4.24
CA LEU A 64 -6.43 -6.43 -3.85
C LEU A 64 -7.83 -6.94 -3.48
N ASP A 65 -8.36 -7.87 -4.25
CA ASP A 65 -9.49 -8.69 -3.84
C ASP A 65 -8.98 -9.69 -2.79
N VAL A 66 -9.10 -9.31 -1.52
CA VAL A 66 -8.52 -10.07 -0.40
C VAL A 66 -9.19 -11.44 -0.24
N ASP A 67 -8.43 -12.43 0.23
CA ASP A 67 -8.97 -13.76 0.52
C ASP A 67 -10.08 -13.71 1.58
N PRO A 68 -10.98 -14.71 1.62
CA PRO A 68 -12.15 -14.71 2.50
C PRO A 68 -11.82 -14.46 3.97
N GLU A 69 -10.72 -14.98 4.49
CA GLU A 69 -10.29 -14.76 5.87
C GLU A 69 -9.94 -13.30 6.18
N TYR A 70 -9.59 -12.49 5.19
CA TYR A 70 -9.19 -11.07 5.36
C TYR A 70 -10.31 -10.09 5.02
N LYS A 71 -11.49 -10.53 4.57
CA LYS A 71 -12.61 -9.62 4.26
C LYS A 71 -13.04 -8.74 5.44
N HIS A 72 -12.78 -9.17 6.67
CA HIS A 72 -13.03 -8.39 7.89
C HIS A 72 -12.11 -7.15 8.04
N LEU A 73 -11.07 -7.02 7.21
CA LEU A 73 -10.17 -5.87 7.15
C LEU A 73 -10.67 -4.77 6.21
N LEU A 74 -11.76 -4.98 5.47
CA LEU A 74 -12.33 -3.94 4.64
C LEU A 74 -13.21 -3.01 5.47
N SER A 75 -13.14 -1.70 5.21
CA SER A 75 -14.06 -0.72 5.79
C SER A 75 -15.21 -0.41 4.83
N ALA A 76 -16.20 0.33 5.32
CA ALA A 76 -17.28 0.83 4.46
C ALA A 76 -16.77 1.71 3.30
N GLY A 77 -15.62 2.38 3.48
CA GLY A 77 -14.97 3.17 2.41
C GLY A 77 -14.38 2.29 1.30
N ASN A 78 -13.82 1.12 1.66
CA ASN A 78 -13.39 0.14 0.65
C ASN A 78 -14.59 -0.31 -0.20
N GLU A 79 -15.73 -0.59 0.45
CA GLU A 79 -16.94 -1.03 -0.23
C GLU A 79 -17.55 0.05 -1.15
N SER A 80 -17.58 1.30 -0.70
CA SER A 80 -18.26 2.38 -1.44
C SER A 80 -17.42 2.99 -2.56
N ASP A 81 -16.11 3.15 -2.36
CA ASP A 81 -15.25 3.94 -3.24
C ASP A 81 -14.16 3.09 -3.94
N GLU A 82 -13.88 1.90 -3.42
CA GLU A 82 -12.83 1.00 -3.93
C GLU A 82 -13.38 -0.37 -4.37
N GLU A 83 -14.70 -0.44 -4.60
CA GLU A 83 -15.43 -1.60 -5.13
C GLU A 83 -15.23 -2.89 -4.30
N GLY A 84 -15.10 -2.76 -2.98
CA GLY A 84 -14.92 -3.90 -2.06
C GLY A 84 -13.51 -4.48 -2.07
N ASN A 85 -12.52 -3.72 -2.53
CA ASN A 85 -11.11 -4.12 -2.56
C ASN A 85 -10.30 -3.40 -1.50
N LEU A 86 -9.26 -4.08 -1.01
CA LEU A 86 -8.25 -3.43 -0.19
C LEU A 86 -7.33 -2.60 -1.09
N VAL A 87 -7.05 -1.37 -0.68
CA VAL A 87 -6.10 -0.52 -1.40
C VAL A 87 -4.67 -0.91 -1.01
N PHE A 88 -3.74 -0.85 -1.96
CA PHE A 88 -2.31 -0.94 -1.66
C PHE A 88 -1.52 0.13 -2.40
N GLU A 89 -0.59 0.76 -1.69
CA GLU A 89 0.22 1.85 -2.21
C GLU A 89 1.72 1.55 -2.09
N ILE A 90 2.36 1.30 -3.24
CA ILE A 90 3.81 1.27 -3.39
C ILE A 90 4.25 2.73 -3.52
N VAL A 91 4.91 3.24 -2.48
CA VAL A 91 5.34 4.64 -2.42
C VAL A 91 6.40 4.95 -3.48
N CYS A 92 6.31 6.15 -4.07
CA CYS A 92 7.25 6.68 -5.07
C CYS A 92 7.57 5.69 -6.21
N ASN A 93 6.55 4.96 -6.67
CA ASN A 93 6.68 4.06 -7.80
C ASN A 93 6.90 4.81 -9.13
N TRP A 94 6.46 6.08 -9.19
CA TRP A 94 6.76 7.02 -10.27
C TRP A 94 7.17 8.39 -9.74
N SER A 95 7.73 9.24 -10.62
CA SER A 95 8.00 10.62 -10.26
C SER A 95 6.70 11.38 -9.98
N PRO A 96 6.57 12.07 -8.83
CA PRO A 96 5.40 12.89 -8.51
C PRO A 96 5.18 13.97 -9.57
N SER A 97 3.90 14.17 -9.91
CA SER A 97 3.46 15.31 -10.73
C SER A 97 2.92 16.46 -9.87
N GLN A 98 2.57 16.20 -8.61
CA GLN A 98 2.16 17.21 -7.64
C GLN A 98 3.39 17.86 -6.99
N PRO A 99 3.57 19.20 -7.10
CA PRO A 99 4.76 19.87 -6.59
C PRO A 99 5.03 19.66 -5.09
N SER A 100 3.99 19.58 -4.27
CA SER A 100 4.11 19.40 -2.82
C SER A 100 4.53 17.98 -2.40
N ALA A 101 4.40 16.99 -3.27
CA ALA A 101 4.82 15.61 -3.02
C ALA A 101 6.27 15.32 -3.43
N ILE A 102 6.90 16.22 -4.21
CA ILE A 102 8.26 16.03 -4.74
C ILE A 102 9.28 15.74 -3.63
N SER A 103 9.17 16.38 -2.46
CA SER A 103 10.12 16.15 -1.38
C SER A 103 9.96 14.79 -0.68
N ALA A 104 8.78 14.17 -0.73
CA ALA A 104 8.57 12.82 -0.20
C ALA A 104 9.29 11.80 -1.08
N CYS A 105 9.19 11.97 -2.41
CA CYS A 105 9.92 11.14 -3.37
C CYS A 105 11.26 11.75 -3.77
N SER A 106 12.25 11.63 -2.89
CA SER A 106 13.64 12.00 -3.17
C SER A 106 14.10 11.48 -4.53
N SER A 107 14.88 12.28 -5.27
CA SER A 107 15.43 11.90 -6.58
C SER A 107 16.29 10.64 -6.53
N ASP A 108 16.85 10.34 -5.36
CA ASP A 108 17.79 9.23 -5.15
C ASP A 108 17.10 8.00 -4.55
N TYR A 109 15.79 8.09 -4.25
CA TYR A 109 14.97 6.98 -3.81
C TYR A 109 14.24 6.34 -4.99
N SER A 110 14.28 5.01 -5.06
CA SER A 110 13.41 4.23 -5.94
C SER A 110 12.90 3.01 -5.20
N ASN A 111 11.59 2.79 -5.23
CA ASN A 111 11.02 1.60 -4.62
C ASN A 111 11.41 0.33 -5.41
N ALA A 112 11.83 -0.71 -4.70
CA ALA A 112 12.25 -1.98 -5.30
C ALA A 112 11.09 -2.98 -5.49
N VAL A 113 9.92 -2.73 -4.89
CA VAL A 113 8.75 -3.58 -4.98
C VAL A 113 8.34 -3.75 -6.45
N LYS A 114 8.14 -5.01 -6.86
CA LYS A 114 7.66 -5.34 -8.20
C LYS A 114 6.17 -5.62 -8.12
N LEU A 115 5.41 -4.93 -8.96
CA LEU A 115 3.97 -5.13 -9.12
C LEU A 115 3.70 -6.32 -10.06
N PRO A 116 3.12 -7.42 -9.57
CA PRO A 116 2.68 -8.51 -10.44
C PRO A 116 1.46 -8.10 -11.30
N PRO A 117 1.19 -8.80 -12.42
CA PRO A 117 0.05 -8.49 -13.28
C PRO A 117 -1.30 -8.67 -12.57
N VAL A 118 -2.33 -7.97 -13.06
CA VAL A 118 -3.73 -8.22 -12.71
C VAL A 118 -4.08 -9.70 -12.89
N GLY A 119 -4.86 -10.24 -11.95
CA GLY A 119 -5.24 -11.66 -11.87
C GLY A 119 -4.22 -12.53 -11.15
N THR A 120 -3.09 -11.98 -10.69
CA THR A 120 -2.10 -12.73 -9.92
C THR A 120 -2.52 -12.82 -8.46
N HIS A 121 -2.46 -14.04 -7.90
CA HIS A 121 -2.61 -14.27 -6.47
C HIS A 121 -1.30 -13.94 -5.73
N VAL A 122 -1.37 -13.08 -4.72
CA VAL A 122 -0.19 -12.49 -4.07
C VAL A 122 -0.35 -12.41 -2.57
N ALA A 123 0.78 -12.37 -1.86
CA ALA A 123 0.90 -11.87 -0.50
C ALA A 123 1.49 -10.47 -0.54
N ILE A 124 0.76 -9.48 -0.02
CA ILE A 124 1.23 -8.09 0.14
C ILE A 124 1.57 -7.87 1.61
N THR A 125 2.80 -7.42 1.86
CA THR A 125 3.30 -7.05 3.18
C THR A 125 3.52 -5.54 3.24
N GLY A 126 3.09 -4.90 4.32
CA GLY A 126 3.31 -3.46 4.56
C GLY A 126 2.61 -2.98 5.83
N THR A 127 2.55 -1.67 6.03
CA THR A 127 1.80 -1.10 7.15
C THR A 127 0.32 -1.02 6.80
N TYR A 128 -0.54 -1.53 7.68
CA TYR A 128 -1.99 -1.50 7.50
C TYR A 128 -2.57 -0.28 8.22
N VAL A 129 -3.20 0.60 7.43
CA VAL A 129 -3.63 1.93 7.85
C VAL A 129 -5.05 2.23 7.38
N GLN A 130 -5.65 3.25 7.99
CA GLN A 130 -6.86 3.92 7.49
C GLN A 130 -6.49 5.31 6.98
N ASP A 131 -6.94 5.68 5.77
CA ASP A 131 -6.78 7.04 5.25
C ASP A 131 -7.92 7.95 5.73
N GLU A 132 -7.61 8.93 6.58
CA GLU A 132 -8.61 9.82 7.19
C GLU A 132 -9.09 10.96 6.26
N ASN A 133 -8.44 11.19 5.11
CA ASN A 133 -8.75 12.30 4.21
C ASN A 133 -9.61 11.88 3.00
N HIS A 134 -9.81 10.59 2.79
CA HIS A 134 -10.66 10.04 1.73
C HIS A 134 -11.96 9.43 2.30
N ALA A 135 -12.54 8.42 1.67
CA ALA A 135 -13.74 7.71 2.16
C ALA A 135 -13.46 6.82 3.39
N ARG A 136 -12.32 7.00 4.07
CA ARG A 136 -11.88 6.19 5.21
C ARG A 136 -11.68 4.71 4.87
N TRP A 137 -11.25 4.42 3.64
CA TRP A 137 -10.85 3.07 3.25
C TRP A 137 -9.60 2.60 4.00
N MET A 138 -9.47 1.29 4.12
CA MET A 138 -8.28 0.62 4.62
C MET A 138 -7.32 0.32 3.49
N GLU A 139 -6.03 0.40 3.78
CA GLU A 139 -4.98 0.17 2.81
C GLU A 139 -3.72 -0.46 3.44
N ILE A 140 -2.93 -1.13 2.60
CA ILE A 140 -1.52 -1.38 2.89
C ILE A 140 -0.70 -0.22 2.32
N HIS A 141 -0.27 0.69 3.17
CA HIS A 141 0.52 1.87 2.83
C HIS A 141 1.48 2.20 3.98
N PRO A 142 2.81 2.18 3.75
CA PRO A 142 3.48 1.78 2.52
C PRO A 142 3.55 0.26 2.34
N VAL A 143 3.50 -0.21 1.09
CA VAL A 143 3.85 -1.59 0.72
C VAL A 143 5.36 -1.78 0.79
N SER A 144 5.80 -2.80 1.53
CA SER A 144 7.21 -3.20 1.61
C SER A 144 7.55 -4.38 0.72
N LYS A 145 6.59 -5.28 0.46
CA LYS A 145 6.81 -6.47 -0.37
C LYS A 145 5.53 -6.95 -1.02
N ILE A 146 5.67 -7.44 -2.25
CA ILE A 146 4.66 -8.27 -2.92
C ILE A 146 5.33 -9.56 -3.37
N ALA A 147 4.74 -10.70 -3.00
CA ALA A 147 5.20 -12.02 -3.41
C ALA A 147 4.05 -12.78 -4.08
N ILE A 148 4.30 -13.39 -5.23
CA ILE A 148 3.34 -14.30 -5.86
C ILE A 148 3.20 -15.54 -4.97
N VAL A 149 1.97 -15.96 -4.69
CA VAL A 149 1.67 -17.16 -3.92
C VAL A 149 0.71 -18.07 -4.69
N PRO A 150 0.70 -19.39 -4.43
CA PRO A 150 -0.12 -20.36 -5.16
C PRO A 150 -1.61 -20.06 -5.12
#